data_AF-A0A151QVS1-F1
#
_entry.id   AF-A0A151QVS1-F1
#
_cell.length_a   1.000
_cell.length_b   1.000
_cell.length_c   1.000
_cell.angle_alpha   90.00
_cell.angle_beta   90.00
_cell.angle_gamma   90.00
#
_symmetry.space_group_name_H-M   'P 1'
#
loop_
_entity.id
_entity.type
_entity.pdbx_description
1 polymer ?
#
loop_
_entity_poly.entity_id
_entity_poly.type
_entity_poly.pdbx_seq_one_letter_code
_entity_poly.pdbx_strand_id
1 'polypeptide(L)'
;ETLYEYWERFNKLCATCPHHQISEQLFLQYFYVGLILMDRSMIDATSGGALMDKTPLVARQLITNMEANTQQFGFRGAVRE
;
A
#
# COMPACT_ATOMS: atom_id res chain seq x y z
N GLU A 1 11.11 3.38 -6.05
CA GLU A 1 10.45 2.98 -4.79
C GLU A 1 9.41 1.94 -5.16
N THR A 2 9.51 0.74 -4.58
CA THR A 2 8.50 -0.31 -4.71
C THR A 2 7.31 0.01 -3.79
N LEU A 3 6.16 -0.64 -4.03
CA LEU A 3 5.00 -0.54 -3.13
C LEU A 3 5.36 -0.87 -1.67
N TYR A 4 6.27 -1.84 -1.47
CA TYR A 4 6.82 -2.17 -0.17
C TYR A 4 7.54 -0.98 0.48
N GLU A 5 8.52 -0.41 -0.21
CA GLU A 5 9.36 0.65 0.33
C GLU A 5 8.50 1.88 0.67
N TYR A 6 7.52 2.17 -0.19
CA TYR A 6 6.57 3.25 0.01
C TYR A 6 5.68 3.00 1.25
N TRP A 7 5.12 1.80 1.37
CA TRP A 7 4.30 1.40 2.52
C TRP A 7 5.10 1.46 3.84
N GLU A 8 6.33 0.98 3.86
CA GLU A 8 7.20 1.03 5.05
C GLU A 8 7.53 2.47 5.44
N ARG A 9 7.92 3.31 4.46
CA ARG A 9 8.20 4.74 4.70
C ARG A 9 6.96 5.48 5.22
N PHE A 10 5.79 5.20 4.65
CA PHE A 10 4.53 5.81 5.05
C PHE A 10 4.15 5.44 6.50
N ASN A 11 4.26 4.14 6.86
CA ASN A 11 4.01 3.70 8.24
C ASN A 11 5.00 4.32 9.23
N LYS A 12 6.29 4.40 8.87
CA LYS A 12 7.32 5.03 9.70
C LYS A 12 7.05 6.51 9.93
N LEU A 13 6.64 7.24 8.89
CA LEU A 13 6.24 8.65 9.00
C LEU A 13 5.07 8.81 9.97
N CYS A 14 4.03 7.97 9.86
CA CYS A 14 2.91 8.02 10.78
C CYS A 14 3.30 7.66 12.22
N ALA A 15 4.24 6.74 12.42
CA ALA A 15 4.77 6.41 13.75
C ALA A 15 5.50 7.59 14.43
N THR A 16 6.06 8.54 13.65
CA THR A 16 6.70 9.75 14.20
C THR A 16 5.72 10.80 14.72
N CYS A 17 4.43 10.67 14.41
CA CYS A 17 3.37 11.62 14.80
C CYS A 17 2.27 10.93 15.64
N PRO A 18 2.57 10.41 16.84
CA PRO A 18 1.64 9.61 17.65
C PRO A 18 0.42 10.38 18.17
N HIS A 19 0.42 11.71 18.10
CA HIS A 19 -0.66 12.57 18.62
C HIS A 19 -1.70 12.99 17.57
N HIS A 20 -1.50 12.67 16.30
CA HIS A 20 -2.50 12.95 15.28
C HIS A 20 -3.50 11.79 15.24
N GLN A 21 -4.74 12.03 15.67
CA GLN A 21 -5.86 11.08 15.53
C GLN A 21 -6.30 10.98 14.05
N ILE A 22 -5.37 10.68 13.14
CA ILE A 22 -5.69 10.38 11.76
C ILE A 22 -6.51 9.08 11.77
N SER A 23 -7.75 9.14 11.29
CA SER A 23 -8.59 7.96 11.19
C SER A 23 -7.96 6.97 10.20
N GLU A 24 -8.16 5.68 10.44
CA GLU A 24 -7.61 4.63 9.57
C GLU A 24 -8.07 4.78 8.11
N GLN A 25 -9.31 5.25 7.92
CA GLN A 25 -9.85 5.54 6.60
C GLN A 25 -9.08 6.68 5.90
N LEU A 26 -8.77 7.77 6.63
CA LEU A 26 -8.01 8.89 6.07
C LEU A 26 -6.55 8.50 5.81
N PHE A 27 -5.96 7.66 6.66
CA PHE A 27 -4.64 7.07 6.45
C PHE A 27 -4.58 6.29 5.14
N LEU A 28 -5.56 5.41 4.89
CA LEU A 28 -5.65 4.64 3.65
C LEU A 28 -5.91 5.52 2.43
N GLN A 29 -6.71 6.58 2.58
CA GLN A 29 -6.96 7.54 1.52
C GLN A 29 -5.68 8.26 1.09
N TYR A 30 -4.90 8.78 2.04
CA TYR A 30 -3.63 9.43 1.74
C TYR A 30 -2.63 8.47 1.10
N PHE A 31 -2.54 7.24 1.61
CA PHE A 31 -1.72 6.21 1.00
C PHE A 31 -2.10 5.99 -0.47
N TYR A 32 -3.39 5.73 -0.73
CA TYR A 32 -3.89 5.45 -2.08
C TYR A 32 -3.68 6.62 -3.06
N VAL A 33 -3.96 7.85 -2.64
CA VAL A 33 -3.71 9.07 -3.45
C VAL A 33 -2.21 9.35 -3.64
N GLY A 34 -1.35 8.78 -2.80
CA GLY A 34 0.10 8.85 -2.97
C GLY A 34 0.69 7.79 -3.91
N LEU A 35 -0.08 6.74 -4.26
CA LEU A 35 0.38 5.68 -5.15
C LEU A 35 0.51 6.14 -6.61
N ILE A 36 1.42 5.51 -7.34
CA ILE A 36 1.47 5.61 -8.81
C ILE A 36 0.31 4.87 -9.46
N LEU A 37 -0.05 5.27 -10.69
CA LEU A 37 -1.22 4.72 -11.40
C LEU A 37 -1.18 3.19 -11.53
N MET A 38 0.01 2.62 -11.77
CA MET A 38 0.18 1.18 -11.93
C MET A 38 -0.14 0.40 -10.64
N ASP A 39 0.37 0.86 -9.50
CA ASP A 39 0.11 0.25 -8.20
C ASP A 39 -1.37 0.37 -7.81
N ARG A 40 -2.00 1.53 -8.09
CA ARG A 40 -3.45 1.69 -7.88
C ARG A 40 -4.26 0.69 -8.69
N SER A 41 -3.97 0.60 -9.99
CA SER A 41 -4.68 -0.31 -10.88
C SER A 41 -4.50 -1.77 -10.44
N MET A 42 -3.31 -2.14 -9.97
CA MET A 42 -3.05 -3.48 -9.47
C MET A 42 -3.86 -3.76 -8.20
N ILE A 43 -3.84 -2.83 -7.24
CA ILE A 43 -4.58 -2.92 -5.98
C ILE A 43 -6.08 -3.03 -6.22
N ASP A 44 -6.64 -2.20 -7.09
CA ASP A 44 -8.06 -2.26 -7.43
C ASP A 44 -8.44 -3.61 -8.07
N ALA A 45 -7.64 -4.08 -9.04
CA ALA A 45 -7.86 -5.37 -9.69
C ALA A 45 -7.84 -6.53 -8.69
N THR A 46 -6.91 -6.51 -7.72
CA THR A 46 -6.79 -7.57 -6.71
C THR A 46 -7.86 -7.46 -5.62
N SER A 47 -8.36 -6.25 -5.36
CA SER A 47 -9.48 -6.03 -4.45
C SER A 47 -10.84 -6.41 -5.07
N GLY A 48 -10.88 -6.61 -6.40
CA GLY A 48 -12.10 -6.88 -7.15
C GLY A 48 -13.02 -5.66 -7.25
N GLY A 49 -12.45 -4.45 -7.31
CA GLY A 49 -13.17 -3.17 -7.30
C GLY A 49 -12.28 -2.02 -6.84
N ALA A 50 -12.85 -0.87 -6.46
CA ALA A 50 -12.03 0.18 -5.87
C ALA A 50 -11.63 -0.21 -4.43
N LEU A 51 -10.35 -0.01 -4.07
CA LEU A 51 -9.87 -0.25 -2.70
C LEU A 51 -10.67 0.56 -1.66
N MET A 52 -11.09 1.77 -2.05
CA MET A 52 -11.84 2.69 -1.20
C MET A 52 -13.24 2.18 -0.81
N ASP A 53 -13.77 1.19 -1.53
CA ASP A 53 -15.06 0.57 -1.19
C ASP A 53 -14.91 -0.52 -0.12
N LYS A 54 -13.67 -0.90 0.22
CA LYS A 54 -13.39 -1.91 1.24
C LYS A 54 -13.38 -1.30 2.63
N THR A 55 -13.68 -2.12 3.64
CA THR A 55 -13.48 -1.73 5.02
C THR A 55 -11.99 -1.50 5.30
N PRO A 56 -11.62 -0.58 6.23
CA PRO A 56 -10.22 -0.27 6.50
C PRO A 56 -9.36 -1.50 6.83
N LEU A 57 -9.94 -2.46 7.55
CA LEU A 57 -9.30 -3.73 7.88
C LEU A 57 -8.94 -4.53 6.62
N VAL A 58 -9.89 -4.70 5.70
CA VAL A 58 -9.68 -5.46 4.45
C VAL A 58 -8.69 -4.74 3.55
N ALA A 59 -8.79 -3.41 3.44
CA ALA A 59 -7.85 -2.62 2.64
C ALA A 59 -6.41 -2.77 3.15
N ARG A 60 -6.20 -2.72 4.48
CA ARG A 60 -4.87 -2.93 5.08
C ARG A 60 -4.32 -4.33 4.78
N GLN A 61 -5.16 -5.37 4.91
CA GLN A 61 -4.75 -6.74 4.59
C GLN A 61 -4.34 -6.90 3.12
N LEU A 62 -5.07 -6.29 2.19
CA LEU A 62 -4.75 -6.33 0.76
C LEU A 62 -3.41 -5.64 0.46
N ILE A 63 -3.16 -4.48 1.08
CA ILE A 63 -1.89 -3.76 0.94
C ILE A 63 -0.73 -4.60 1.48
N THR A 64 -0.86 -5.20 2.65
CA THR A 64 0.17 -6.10 3.22
C THR A 64 0.42 -7.32 2.35
N ASN A 65 -0.64 -7.93 1.80
CA ASN A 65 -0.48 -9.06 0.89
C ASN A 65 0.23 -8.68 -0.41
N MET A 66 -0.03 -7.47 -0.93
CA MET A 66 0.69 -6.97 -2.09
C MET A 66 2.13 -6.62 -1.79
N GLU A 67 2.38 -5.98 -0.65
CA GLU A 67 3.72 -5.69 -0.15
C GLU A 67 4.55 -6.99 -0.10
N ALA A 68 4.01 -8.05 0.50
CA ALA A 68 4.65 -9.36 0.55
C ALA A 68 4.89 -9.98 -0.84
N ASN A 69 3.93 -9.84 -1.77
CA ASN A 69 4.12 -10.28 -3.16
C ASN A 69 5.19 -9.46 -3.89
N THR A 70 5.25 -8.15 -3.67
CA THR A 70 6.22 -7.25 -4.29
C THR A 70 7.63 -7.52 -3.75
N GLN A 71 7.76 -7.93 -2.49
CA GLN A 71 9.03 -8.42 -1.92
C GLN A 71 9.48 -9.73 -2.57
N GLN A 72 8.56 -10.69 -2.75
CA GLN A 72 8.89 -11.98 -3.36
C GLN A 72 9.22 -11.88 -4.86
N PHE A 73 8.54 -11.00 -5.62
CA PHE A 73 8.72 -10.84 -7.06
C PHE A 73 9.63 -9.68 -7.47
N GLY A 74 9.78 -8.64 -6.65
CA GLY A 74 10.69 -7.53 -6.88
C GLY A 74 12.16 -7.94 -6.88
N PHE A 75 12.50 -8.99 -6.11
CA PHE A 75 13.83 -9.61 -6.15
C PHE A 75 14.08 -10.43 -7.42
N ARG A 76 13.03 -10.95 -8.07
CA ARG A 76 13.15 -11.71 -9.34
C ARG A 76 13.28 -10.83 -10.59
N GLY A 77 13.03 -9.53 -10.48
CA GLY A 77 13.23 -8.57 -11.58
C GLY A 77 14.66 -8.03 -11.71
N ALA A 78 15.52 -8.26 -10.71
CA ALA A 78 16.91 -7.81 -10.67
C ALA A 78 17.92 -8.85 -11.20
N VAL A 79 17.46 -9.80 -12.01
CA VAL A 79 18.32 -10.57 -12.92
C VAL A 79 17.87 -10.27 -14.33
N ARG A 80 18.40 -9.17 -14.87
CA ARG A 80 18.55 -9.01 -16.31
C ARG A 80 20.04 -8.88 -16.57
N GLU A 81 20.50 -9.76 -17.45
CA GLU A 81 21.86 -9.97 -17.96
C GLU A 81 22.55 -8.69 -18.44
#